data_AF-A0A1H3KS94-F1
#
_entry.id   AF-A0A1H3KS94-F1
#
_cell.length_a   1.000
_cell.length_b   1.000
_cell.length_c   1.000
_cell.angle_alpha   90.00
_cell.angle_beta   90.00
_cell.angle_gamma   90.00
#
_symmetry.space_group_name_H-M   'P 1'
#
loop_
_entity.id
_entity.type
_entity.pdbx_description
1 polymer ?
#
loop_
_entity_poly.entity_id
_entity_poly.type
_entity_poly.pdbx_seq_one_letter_code
_entity_poly.pdbx_strand_id
1 'polypeptide(L)'
;MDRRHLRVPPGLARPLAAALACIAALAACKPSVSERQVREDFATLQATGTVPGKARLQRIEFTDGWSDGADFEVYFCLPASDGPGRGCEQRNIGLSYQQREGRWRLFSVQAEQAVE
;
A
#
# COMPACT_ATOMS: atom_id res chain seq x y z
N MET A 1 -23.41 -49.22 60.15
CA MET A 1 -23.57 -47.87 60.73
C MET A 1 -22.67 -46.91 59.98
N ASP A 2 -23.27 -45.81 59.54
CA ASP A 2 -22.80 -44.77 58.63
C ASP A 2 -21.75 -43.84 59.25
N ARG A 3 -20.66 -43.52 58.53
CA ARG A 3 -19.82 -42.32 58.73
C ARG A 3 -19.15 -41.85 57.43
N ARG A 4 -19.88 -41.04 56.67
CA ARG A 4 -19.50 -39.81 55.92
C ARG A 4 -18.02 -39.45 55.68
N HIS A 5 -17.76 -39.20 54.39
CA HIS A 5 -16.92 -38.16 53.73
C HIS A 5 -15.50 -37.86 54.23
N LEU A 6 -14.52 -38.11 53.35
CA LEU A 6 -13.26 -37.35 53.29
C LEU A 6 -12.94 -37.00 51.83
N ARG A 7 -12.55 -35.72 51.69
CA ARG A 7 -12.28 -34.95 50.48
C ARG A 7 -11.15 -35.55 49.63
N VAL A 8 -11.30 -35.47 48.30
CA VAL A 8 -10.21 -35.69 47.32
C VAL A 8 -9.77 -34.32 46.79
N PRO A 9 -8.47 -34.02 46.69
CA PRO A 9 -7.91 -32.67 46.51
C PRO A 9 -8.09 -32.10 45.09
N PRO A 10 -7.98 -30.75 44.93
CA PRO A 10 -7.92 -30.12 43.63
C PRO A 10 -6.51 -30.31 43.07
N GLY A 11 -6.38 -31.06 41.99
CA GLY A 11 -5.06 -31.37 41.45
C GLY A 11 -5.10 -31.68 39.96
N LEU A 12 -4.45 -30.81 39.21
CA LEU A 12 -4.00 -30.99 37.83
C LEU A 12 -5.07 -30.76 36.75
N ALA A 13 -5.27 -29.47 36.50
CA ALA A 13 -5.50 -28.94 35.16
C ALA A 13 -4.59 -29.65 34.14
N ARG A 14 -5.22 -30.31 33.17
CA ARG A 14 -4.63 -30.64 31.87
C ARG A 14 -5.61 -30.22 30.79
N PRO A 15 -5.46 -29.02 30.20
CA PRO A 15 -6.15 -28.71 28.96
C PRO A 15 -5.32 -29.33 27.83
N LEU A 16 -5.58 -30.60 27.53
CA LEU A 16 -5.24 -31.19 26.23
C LEU A 16 -6.54 -31.30 25.45
N ALA A 17 -7.02 -30.17 24.96
CA ALA A 17 -8.05 -30.16 23.94
C ALA A 17 -7.83 -28.95 23.03
N ALA A 18 -7.26 -29.28 21.88
CA ALA A 18 -7.44 -28.57 20.63
C ALA A 18 -6.90 -27.14 20.58
N ALA A 19 -5.61 -27.06 20.23
CA ALA A 19 -5.12 -26.06 19.30
C ALA A 19 -6.01 -26.06 18.04
N LEU A 20 -7.00 -25.19 18.00
CA LEU A 20 -7.84 -24.93 16.83
C LEU A 20 -8.02 -23.41 16.72
N ALA A 21 -7.87 -22.91 15.49
CA ALA A 21 -7.94 -21.51 15.06
C ALA A 21 -6.64 -20.68 15.11
N CYS A 22 -5.54 -21.18 14.55
CA CYS A 22 -4.48 -20.33 13.95
C CYS A 22 -4.52 -20.36 12.40
N ILE A 23 -5.70 -20.62 11.81
CA ILE A 23 -5.85 -20.75 10.35
C ILE A 23 -7.05 -19.90 9.91
N ALA A 24 -6.88 -18.58 9.83
CA ALA A 24 -7.68 -17.69 8.97
C ALA A 24 -7.21 -16.23 9.10
N ALA A 25 -5.91 -15.97 8.95
CA ALA A 25 -5.44 -14.63 8.63
C ALA A 25 -4.29 -14.68 7.62
N LEU A 26 -4.34 -15.64 6.69
CA LEU A 26 -3.90 -15.37 5.33
C LEU A 26 -4.99 -14.50 4.69
N ALA A 27 -5.21 -13.31 5.25
CA ALA A 27 -5.84 -12.24 4.52
C ALA A 27 -5.02 -12.15 3.25
N ALA A 28 -5.66 -12.49 2.14
CA ALA A 28 -5.06 -12.55 0.83
C ALA A 28 -4.11 -11.36 0.68
N CYS A 29 -2.80 -11.63 0.68
CA CYS A 29 -1.83 -10.73 0.07
C CYS A 29 -2.15 -10.76 -1.42
N LYS A 30 -3.27 -10.14 -1.81
CA LYS A 30 -3.51 -9.79 -3.20
C LYS A 30 -2.27 -9.00 -3.58
N PRO A 31 -1.53 -9.41 -4.62
CA PRO A 31 -0.41 -8.62 -5.07
C PRO A 31 -0.99 -7.23 -5.32
N SER A 32 -0.53 -6.22 -4.60
CA SER A 32 -0.83 -4.82 -4.87
C SER A 32 0.33 -4.24 -5.68
N VAL A 33 0.10 -3.10 -6.32
CA VAL A 33 1.19 -2.32 -6.90
C VAL A 33 2.12 -1.92 -5.75
N SER A 34 3.40 -2.27 -5.86
CA SER A 34 4.37 -1.88 -4.84
C SER A 34 4.73 -0.41 -4.98
N GLU A 35 4.99 0.28 -3.87
CA GLU A 35 5.46 1.67 -3.90
C GLU A 35 6.76 1.82 -4.73
N ARG A 36 7.63 0.81 -4.68
CA ARG A 36 8.83 0.74 -5.52
C ARG A 36 8.50 0.82 -7.01
N GLN A 37 7.50 0.06 -7.46
CA GLN A 37 7.05 0.10 -8.85
C GLN A 37 6.53 1.50 -9.21
N VAL A 38 5.72 2.12 -8.35
CA VAL A 38 5.21 3.49 -8.59
C VAL A 38 6.37 4.49 -8.72
N ARG A 39 7.43 4.36 -7.92
CA ARG A 39 8.65 5.20 -8.01
C ARG A 39 9.40 4.98 -9.33
N GLU A 40 9.54 3.73 -9.76
CA GLU A 40 10.19 3.37 -11.03
C GLU A 40 9.38 3.88 -12.24
N ASP A 41 8.05 3.77 -12.19
CA ASP A 41 7.15 4.28 -13.21
C ASP A 41 7.17 5.82 -13.24
N PHE A 42 7.20 6.49 -12.08
CA PHE A 42 7.39 7.95 -12.01
C PHE A 42 8.70 8.39 -12.68
N ALA A 43 9.83 7.71 -12.40
CA ALA A 43 11.11 8.00 -13.05
C ALA A 43 11.06 7.77 -14.57
N THR A 44 10.32 6.75 -15.02
CA THR A 44 10.08 6.50 -16.44
C THR A 44 9.30 7.64 -17.07
N LEU A 45 8.24 8.14 -16.42
CA LEU A 45 7.46 9.28 -16.88
C LEU A 45 8.30 10.57 -16.96
N GLN A 46 9.30 10.73 -16.09
CA GLN A 46 10.28 11.81 -16.19
C GLN A 46 11.19 11.65 -17.42
N ALA A 47 11.65 10.43 -17.68
CA ALA A 47 12.51 10.12 -18.82
C ALA A 47 11.78 10.27 -20.17
N THR A 48 10.47 9.99 -20.21
CA THR A 48 9.64 10.14 -21.42
C THR A 48 9.09 11.55 -21.62
N GLY A 49 9.28 12.45 -20.65
CA GLY A 49 8.82 13.83 -20.69
C GLY A 49 7.35 14.04 -20.32
N THR A 50 6.65 13.01 -19.85
CA THR A 50 5.28 13.13 -19.31
C THR A 50 5.27 13.91 -18.00
N VAL A 51 6.31 13.74 -17.19
CA VAL A 51 6.58 14.54 -15.99
C VAL A 51 7.86 15.35 -16.26
N PRO A 52 7.94 16.63 -15.85
CA PRO A 52 9.18 17.39 -15.98
C PRO A 52 10.35 16.67 -15.29
N GLY A 53 11.48 16.50 -15.99
CA GLY A 53 12.66 15.82 -15.43
C GLY A 53 13.27 16.48 -14.18
N LYS A 54 12.94 17.75 -13.93
CA LYS A 54 13.32 18.49 -12.71
C LYS A 54 12.37 18.25 -11.52
N ALA A 55 11.25 17.57 -11.73
CA ALA A 55 10.30 17.25 -10.66
C ALA A 55 10.96 16.36 -9.60
N ARG A 56 10.61 16.58 -8.33
CA ARG A 56 11.11 15.79 -7.20
C ARG A 56 9.93 15.14 -6.50
N LEU A 57 9.86 13.82 -6.58
CA LEU A 57 8.87 13.02 -5.89
C LEU A 57 8.85 13.35 -4.39
N GLN A 58 7.65 13.63 -3.85
CA GLN A 58 7.47 13.90 -2.42
C GLN A 58 6.66 12.81 -1.72
N ARG A 59 5.51 12.42 -2.29
CA ARG A 59 4.58 11.51 -1.64
C ARG A 59 3.85 10.67 -2.69
N ILE A 60 3.54 9.44 -2.32
CA ILE A 60 2.71 8.51 -3.09
C ILE A 60 1.55 8.15 -2.18
N GLU A 61 0.33 8.36 -2.66
CA GLU A 61 -0.89 8.00 -1.94
C GLU A 61 -1.68 7.00 -2.76
N PHE A 62 -2.08 5.90 -2.12
CA PHE A 62 -3.06 4.98 -2.70
C PHE A 62 -4.45 5.61 -2.54
N THR A 63 -5.21 5.71 -3.62
CA THR A 63 -6.54 6.34 -3.60
C THR A 63 -7.65 5.29 -3.57
N ASP A 64 -7.67 4.39 -4.56
CA ASP A 64 -8.70 3.36 -4.69
C ASP A 64 -8.14 2.08 -5.32
N GLY A 65 -8.83 0.96 -5.13
CA GLY A 65 -8.46 -0.31 -5.74
C GLY A 65 -9.64 -1.27 -5.88
N TRP A 66 -9.68 -1.95 -7.02
CA TRP A 66 -10.67 -2.96 -7.35
C TRP A 66 -10.00 -4.31 -7.67
N SER A 67 -10.77 -5.29 -8.16
CA SER A 67 -10.33 -6.68 -8.32
C SER A 67 -9.01 -6.83 -9.08
N ASP A 68 -8.84 -6.04 -10.13
CA ASP A 68 -7.74 -6.09 -11.07
C ASP A 68 -7.14 -4.69 -11.30
N GLY A 69 -7.45 -3.70 -10.49
CA GLY A 69 -6.98 -2.34 -10.68
C GLY A 69 -6.66 -1.59 -9.40
N ALA A 70 -5.84 -0.56 -9.52
CA ALA A 70 -5.41 0.28 -8.41
C ALA A 70 -5.06 1.68 -8.93
N ASP A 71 -5.50 2.70 -8.20
CA ASP A 71 -5.20 4.10 -8.47
C ASP A 71 -4.30 4.68 -7.38
N PHE A 72 -3.36 5.51 -7.82
CA PHE A 72 -2.44 6.23 -6.96
C PHE A 72 -2.35 7.69 -7.37
N GLU A 73 -2.20 8.56 -6.39
CA GLU A 73 -1.78 9.94 -6.59
C GLU A 73 -0.30 10.09 -6.23
N VAL A 74 0.45 10.66 -7.15
CA VAL A 74 1.87 10.93 -6.96
C VAL A 74 2.08 12.42 -6.89
N TYR A 75 2.41 12.90 -5.69
CA TYR A 75 2.70 14.29 -5.39
C TYR A 75 4.19 14.57 -5.55
N PHE A 76 4.50 15.65 -6.24
CA PHE A 76 5.87 16.06 -6.49
C PHE A 76 6.03 17.57 -6.48
N CYS A 77 7.27 17.95 -6.16
CA CYS A 77 7.73 19.31 -6.27
C CYS A 77 8.20 19.60 -7.68
N LEU A 78 7.65 20.63 -8.31
CA LEU A 78 8.23 21.22 -9.51
C LEU A 78 9.04 22.48 -9.11
N PRO A 79 10.37 22.47 -9.21
CA PRO A 79 11.17 23.66 -8.94
C PRO A 79 10.81 24.78 -9.92
N ALA A 80 10.58 26.00 -9.42
CA ALA A 80 10.37 27.17 -10.24
C ALA A 80 11.54 27.35 -11.24
N SER A 81 11.23 27.75 -12.47
CA SER A 81 12.23 27.93 -13.53
C SER A 81 13.21 29.08 -13.25
N ASP A 82 12.86 30.00 -12.35
CA ASP A 82 13.59 31.27 -12.14
C ASP A 82 14.69 31.21 -11.06
N GLY A 83 15.16 30.02 -10.71
CA GLY A 83 16.40 29.83 -9.94
C GLY A 83 16.25 29.31 -8.51
N PRO A 84 17.38 28.98 -7.86
CA PRO A 84 17.41 28.43 -6.50
C PRO A 84 16.91 29.47 -5.50
N GLY A 85 15.78 29.21 -4.84
CA GLY A 85 15.26 30.04 -3.75
C GLY A 85 13.80 30.48 -3.92
N ARG A 86 13.22 30.35 -5.11
CA ARG A 86 11.77 30.51 -5.29
C ARG A 86 11.10 29.14 -5.28
N GLY A 87 10.29 28.93 -4.24
CA GLY A 87 9.14 28.02 -4.15
C GLY A 87 9.15 26.71 -4.92
N CYS A 88 8.88 25.64 -4.18
CA CYS A 88 8.38 24.40 -4.76
C CYS A 88 6.92 24.60 -5.23
N GLU A 89 6.64 24.45 -6.52
CA GLU A 89 5.25 24.32 -6.98
C GLU A 89 4.80 22.88 -6.73
N GLN A 90 3.81 22.71 -5.86
CA GLN A 90 3.26 21.40 -5.52
C GLN A 90 2.28 20.96 -6.59
N ARG A 91 2.54 19.79 -7.17
CA ARG A 91 1.76 19.23 -8.28
C ARG A 91 1.54 17.75 -8.03
N ASN A 92 0.52 17.17 -8.65
CA ASN A 92 0.27 15.74 -8.59
C ASN A 92 -0.07 15.17 -9.96
N ILE A 93 0.13 13.87 -10.12
CA ILE A 93 -0.38 13.08 -11.26
C ILE A 93 -1.13 11.85 -10.72
N GLY A 94 -2.18 11.45 -11.44
CA GLY A 94 -2.88 10.20 -11.19
C GLY A 94 -2.24 9.06 -11.97
N LEU A 95 -2.00 7.92 -11.33
CA LEU A 95 -1.48 6.70 -11.95
C LEU A 95 -2.47 5.56 -11.73
N SER A 96 -2.99 5.01 -12.84
CA SER A 96 -3.90 3.86 -12.80
C SER A 96 -3.20 2.62 -13.30
N TYR A 97 -3.30 1.56 -12.50
CA TYR A 97 -2.69 0.26 -12.76
C TYR A 97 -3.75 -0.79 -13.00
N GLN A 98 -3.42 -1.76 -13.85
CA GLN A 98 -4.26 -2.92 -14.06
C GLN A 98 -3.43 -4.20 -14.03
N GLN A 99 -3.98 -5.24 -13.42
CA GLN A 99 -3.39 -6.56 -13.42
C GLN A 99 -3.61 -7.23 -14.77
N ARG A 100 -2.52 -7.50 -15.48
CA ARG A 100 -2.50 -8.19 -16.77
C ARG A 100 -1.52 -9.35 -16.67
N GLU A 101 -1.99 -10.57 -16.95
CA GLU A 101 -1.17 -11.79 -16.93
C GLU A 101 -0.41 -12.00 -15.60
N GLY A 102 -1.07 -11.68 -14.48
CA GLY A 102 -0.49 -11.79 -13.15
C GLY A 102 0.51 -10.68 -12.78
N ARG A 103 0.68 -9.65 -13.61
CA ARG A 103 1.56 -8.50 -13.33
C ARG A 103 0.78 -7.20 -13.32
N TRP A 104 1.12 -6.30 -12.40
CA TRP A 104 0.61 -4.93 -12.42
C TRP A 104 1.29 -4.13 -13.52
N ARG A 105 0.49 -3.45 -14.34
CA ARG A 105 0.99 -2.53 -15.35
C ARG A 105 0.29 -1.19 -15.25
N LEU A 106 1.06 -0.13 -15.31
CA LEU A 106 0.54 1.21 -15.53
C LEU A 106 -0.17 1.24 -16.89
N PHE A 107 -1.45 1.61 -16.91
CA PHE A 107 -2.25 1.66 -18.15
C PHE A 107 -2.82 3.06 -18.43
N SER A 108 -2.89 3.92 -17.41
CA SER A 108 -3.34 5.30 -17.57
C SER A 108 -2.55 6.23 -16.67
N VAL A 109 -2.30 7.44 -17.19
CA VAL A 109 -1.71 8.56 -16.47
C VAL A 109 -2.68 9.73 -16.61
N GLN A 110 -3.16 10.26 -15.50
CA GLN A 110 -4.04 11.41 -15.48
C GLN A 110 -3.20 12.68 -15.29
N ALA A 111 -3.44 13.65 -16.18
CA ALA A 111 -2.60 14.82 -16.34
C ALA A 111 -2.53 15.69 -15.08
N GLU A 112 -1.40 16.38 -14.98
CA GLU A 112 -0.93 17.14 -13.85
C GLU A 112 -1.95 18.19 -13.37
N GLN A 113 -2.33 18.12 -12.08
CA GLN A 113 -3.12 19.16 -11.43
C GLN A 113 -2.22 19.98 -10.50
N ALA A 114 -2.49 21.29 -10.45
CA ALA A 114 -1.91 22.14 -9.42
C ALA A 114 -2.61 21.82 -8.10
N VAL A 115 -1.85 21.61 -7.03
CA VAL A 115 -2.39 21.37 -5.69
C VAL A 115 -2.59 22.74 -5.03
N GLU A 116 -3.83 23.09 -4.68
CA GLU A 116 -4.19 24.36 -4.00
C GLU A 116 -3.78 24.40 -2.51
#